data_AF-A0A8I1QWV1-F1
#
_entry.id   AF-A0A8I1QWV1-F1
#
_cell.length_a   1.000
_cell.length_b   1.000
_cell.length_c   1.000
_cell.angle_alpha   90.00
_cell.angle_beta   90.00
_cell.angle_gamma   90.00
#
_symmetry.space_group_name_H-M   'P 1'
#
loop_
_entity.id
_entity.type
_entity.pdbx_description
1 polymer ?
#
loop_
_entity_poly.entity_id
_entity_poly.type
_entity_poly.pdbx_seq_one_letter_code
_entity_poly.pdbx_strand_id
1 'polypeptide(L)'
;MLYLASRFAWFLLAALVLGFAMGWISHSGRSRRLWSGGWSFIALLWAGGAALTWFQLVNGVPAMWLETALLFAAVYWLGCVAGTILRPSEAAAGVSAPLSGPAAQPEKPAADVPASTAVLAAVVAVPDHIEPALTPVANESALPGERPAALKEARGGKPDDLKLIKGIGRQNEGRLHGLGVWHFEQVAAWTSANVEWVGSYLAFPGRIEREDWVGQAKLLAAGGSTEFADRARSGLVETSRDDGPAGEGNVAAPEVGEFEGRRPANLIASARAGNADDLTLVKGIGPAIANDLNRLGIWHFDQLAALADDEMRYVSAFAGVPGRGLAENWREDAGILAHGGETQHSRALKAERGAG
;
A
#
# COMPACT_ATOMS: atom_id res chain seq x y z
N MET A 1 18.17 29.23 -19.17
CA MET A 1 18.19 29.31 -17.68
C MET A 1 17.34 30.42 -17.06
N LEU A 2 17.63 31.73 -17.22
CA LEU A 2 16.86 32.81 -16.56
C LEU A 2 15.35 32.79 -16.84
N TYR A 3 14.96 32.46 -18.09
CA TYR A 3 13.56 32.29 -18.49
C TYR A 3 12.86 31.09 -17.80
N LEU A 4 13.59 29.99 -17.58
CA LEU A 4 13.05 28.83 -16.86
C LEU A 4 12.95 29.13 -15.36
N ALA A 5 13.92 29.84 -14.81
CA ALA A 5 13.94 30.20 -13.40
C ALA A 5 12.75 31.09 -13.01
N SER A 6 12.36 32.06 -13.86
CA SER A 6 11.18 32.89 -13.61
C SER A 6 9.87 32.12 -13.80
N ARG A 7 9.79 31.22 -14.78
CA ARG A 7 8.58 30.44 -15.07
C ARG A 7 8.27 29.38 -14.02
N PHE A 8 9.30 28.82 -13.38
CA PHE A 8 9.17 27.76 -12.38
C PHE A 8 9.59 28.19 -10.97
N ALA A 9 9.61 29.50 -10.68
CA ALA A 9 10.13 30.06 -9.44
C ALA A 9 9.59 29.37 -8.17
N TRP A 10 8.28 29.08 -8.12
CA TRP A 10 7.65 28.40 -6.99
C TRP A 10 8.05 26.94 -6.85
N PHE A 11 8.25 26.23 -7.96
CA PHE A 11 8.71 24.84 -7.95
C PHE A 11 10.20 24.75 -7.59
N LEU A 12 11.01 25.73 -8.01
CA LEU A 12 12.41 25.84 -7.61
C LEU A 12 12.54 26.15 -6.12
N LEU A 13 11.68 27.02 -5.58
CA LEU A 13 11.61 27.27 -4.14
C LEU A 13 11.23 25.98 -3.39
N ALA A 14 10.25 25.22 -3.87
CA ALA A 14 9.89 23.94 -3.28
C ALA A 14 11.05 22.92 -3.31
N ALA A 15 11.79 22.84 -4.42
CA ALA A 15 13.00 22.01 -4.53
C ALA A 15 14.09 22.45 -3.55
N LEU A 16 14.30 23.76 -3.38
CA LEU A 16 15.26 24.31 -2.41
C LEU A 16 14.87 23.95 -0.97
N VAL A 17 13.59 24.11 -0.60
CA VAL A 17 13.06 23.79 0.73
C VAL A 17 13.14 22.29 1.01
N LEU A 18 12.78 21.45 0.03
CA LEU A 18 12.88 20.00 0.14
C LEU A 18 14.34 19.57 0.33
N GLY A 19 15.26 20.17 -0.44
CA GLY A 19 16.68 19.95 -0.28
C GLY A 19 17.16 20.35 1.11
N PHE A 20 16.77 21.53 1.59
CA PHE A 20 17.10 22.01 2.94
C PHE A 20 16.63 21.03 4.03
N ALA A 21 15.40 20.55 3.96
CA ALA A 21 14.87 19.56 4.90
C ALA A 21 15.68 18.26 4.87
N MET A 22 16.03 17.75 3.68
CA MET A 22 16.82 16.53 3.54
C MET A 22 18.26 16.70 4.05
N GLY A 23 18.89 17.83 3.77
CA GLY A 23 20.19 18.20 4.34
C GLY A 23 20.16 18.28 5.87
N TRP A 24 19.06 18.80 6.42
CA TRP A 24 18.85 18.88 7.87
C TRP A 24 18.71 17.51 8.53
N ILE A 25 17.95 16.60 7.92
CA ILE A 25 17.65 15.24 8.43
C ILE A 25 18.86 14.31 8.29
N SER A 26 19.64 14.44 7.21
CA SER A 26 20.73 13.52 6.88
C SER A 26 21.91 13.52 7.86
N HIS A 27 22.01 14.48 8.79
CA HIS A 27 23.12 14.52 9.75
C HIS A 27 22.74 13.83 11.08
N SER A 28 22.78 12.48 11.09
CA SER A 28 22.71 11.67 12.31
C SER A 28 24.09 11.12 12.65
N GLY A 29 24.84 11.81 13.52
CA GLY A 29 26.04 11.24 14.13
C GLY A 29 27.37 11.73 13.56
N ARG A 30 28.38 11.62 14.43
CA ARG A 30 29.67 12.31 14.44
C ARG A 30 30.63 11.82 13.33
N SER A 31 30.43 12.26 12.09
CA SER A 31 31.50 12.33 11.07
C SER A 31 31.01 13.11 9.85
N ARG A 32 31.61 14.28 9.58
CA ARG A 32 31.38 15.04 8.34
C ARG A 32 32.11 14.38 7.18
N ARG A 33 31.69 13.19 6.74
CA ARG A 33 32.05 12.70 5.39
C ARG A 33 31.00 13.19 4.42
N LEU A 34 31.06 14.48 4.09
CA LEU A 34 30.29 15.12 3.03
C LEU A 34 30.57 14.51 1.64
N TRP A 35 31.59 13.65 1.53
CA TRP A 35 31.96 12.94 0.31
C TRP A 35 32.16 11.44 0.62
N SER A 36 31.09 10.66 0.44
CA SER A 36 31.21 9.25 0.09
C SER A 36 31.29 9.13 -1.44
N GLY A 37 31.97 8.10 -1.97
CA GLY A 37 32.32 7.99 -3.40
C GLY A 37 31.14 8.07 -4.38
N GLY A 38 29.90 7.87 -3.92
CA GLY A 38 28.69 8.01 -4.73
C GLY A 38 28.41 9.45 -5.19
N TRP A 39 28.79 10.46 -4.40
CA TRP A 39 28.50 11.86 -4.73
C TRP A 39 29.35 12.38 -5.90
N SER A 40 30.59 11.92 -6.03
CA SER A 40 31.46 12.27 -7.16
C SER A 40 30.90 11.78 -8.50
N PHE A 41 30.27 10.61 -8.51
CA PHE A 41 29.62 10.07 -9.71
C PHE A 41 28.41 10.92 -10.13
N ILE A 42 27.58 11.32 -9.19
CA ILE A 42 26.40 12.15 -9.49
C ILE A 42 26.83 13.55 -9.94
N ALA A 43 27.88 14.12 -9.35
CA ALA A 43 28.44 15.41 -9.77
C ALA A 43 29.01 15.35 -11.20
N LEU A 44 29.68 14.25 -11.56
CA LEU A 44 30.17 14.01 -12.92
C LEU A 44 29.02 13.83 -13.92
N LEU A 45 27.95 13.12 -13.56
CA LEU A 45 26.76 13.00 -14.41
C LEU A 45 26.08 14.35 -14.63
N TRP A 46 25.94 15.16 -13.57
CA TRP A 46 25.37 16.50 -13.68
C TRP A 46 26.23 17.41 -14.58
N ALA A 47 27.56 17.40 -14.38
CA ALA A 47 28.49 18.16 -15.21
C ALA A 47 28.49 17.68 -16.68
N GLY A 48 28.37 16.37 -16.92
CA GLY A 48 28.22 15.79 -18.25
C GLY A 48 26.93 16.24 -18.93
N GLY A 49 25.81 16.24 -18.22
CA GLY A 49 24.54 16.79 -18.72
C GLY A 49 24.65 18.27 -19.09
N ALA A 50 25.29 19.07 -18.23
CA ALA A 50 25.53 20.48 -18.49
C ALA A 50 26.45 20.71 -19.70
N ALA A 51 27.50 19.89 -19.85
CA ALA A 51 28.41 19.94 -21.01
C ALA A 51 27.68 19.59 -22.32
N LEU A 52 26.81 18.57 -22.32
CA LEU A 52 26.01 18.19 -23.48
C LEU A 52 25.13 19.34 -23.98
N THR A 53 24.52 20.10 -23.06
CA THR A 53 23.73 21.30 -23.40
C THR A 53 24.63 22.48 -23.82
N TRP A 54 25.77 22.67 -23.16
CA TRP A 54 26.70 23.78 -23.42
C TRP A 54 27.33 23.69 -24.81
N PHE A 55 27.75 22.49 -25.20
CA PHE A 55 28.31 22.22 -26.53
C PHE A 55 27.24 22.04 -27.61
N GLN A 56 25.96 22.22 -27.28
CA GLN A 56 24.83 22.04 -28.20
C GLN A 56 24.80 20.65 -28.86
N LEU A 57 25.27 19.61 -28.17
CA LEU A 57 25.15 18.22 -28.64
C LEU A 57 23.69 17.73 -28.54
N VAL A 58 22.90 18.33 -27.66
CA VAL A 58 21.45 18.11 -27.53
C VAL A 58 20.75 19.45 -27.78
N ASN A 59 19.80 19.49 -28.72
CA ASN A 59 19.08 20.70 -29.11
C ASN A 59 17.56 20.50 -29.08
N GLY A 60 16.80 21.59 -29.10
CA GLY A 60 15.34 21.58 -29.19
C GLY A 60 14.64 21.16 -27.89
N VAL A 61 13.49 20.50 -28.01
CA VAL A 61 12.67 20.07 -26.86
C VAL A 61 13.45 19.20 -25.85
N PRO A 62 14.29 18.23 -26.27
CA PRO A 62 15.10 17.45 -25.34
C PRO A 62 16.09 18.29 -24.52
N ALA A 63 16.68 19.32 -25.13
CA ALA A 63 17.60 20.22 -24.44
C ALA A 63 16.88 21.02 -23.36
N MET A 64 15.66 21.50 -23.64
CA MET A 64 14.83 22.19 -22.65
C MET A 64 14.53 21.30 -21.43
N TRP A 65 14.16 20.03 -21.65
CA TRP A 65 13.89 19.09 -20.55
C TRP A 65 15.16 18.79 -19.73
N LEU A 66 16.30 18.59 -20.40
CA LEU A 66 17.59 18.36 -19.74
C LEU A 66 18.04 19.57 -18.92
N GLU A 67 17.97 20.77 -19.48
CA GLU A 67 18.26 22.03 -18.78
C GLU A 67 17.36 22.23 -17.55
N THR A 68 16.07 21.90 -17.68
CA THR A 68 15.11 21.96 -16.57
C THR A 68 15.52 21.00 -15.47
N ALA A 69 15.81 19.74 -15.80
CA ALA A 69 16.23 18.73 -14.83
C ALA A 69 17.52 19.14 -14.08
N LEU A 70 18.52 19.66 -14.82
CA LEU A 70 19.78 20.14 -14.25
C LEU A 70 19.57 21.32 -13.29
N LEU A 71 18.69 22.26 -13.64
CA LEU A 71 18.35 23.41 -12.80
C LEU A 71 17.70 22.99 -11.47
N PHE A 72 16.72 22.09 -11.53
CA PHE A 72 16.06 21.57 -10.33
C PHE A 72 17.01 20.78 -9.44
N ALA A 73 17.88 19.95 -10.03
CA ALA A 73 18.89 19.21 -9.28
C ALA A 73 19.88 20.15 -8.57
N ALA A 74 20.34 21.22 -9.25
CA ALA A 74 21.25 22.19 -8.67
C ALA A 74 20.63 22.96 -7.49
N VAL A 75 19.37 23.39 -7.63
CA VAL A 75 18.64 24.10 -6.57
C VAL A 75 18.36 23.20 -5.37
N TYR A 76 17.96 21.95 -5.61
CA TYR A 76 17.80 20.95 -4.55
C TYR A 76 19.12 20.71 -3.79
N TRP A 77 20.24 20.58 -4.49
CA TRP A 77 21.56 20.43 -3.88
C TRP A 77 21.98 21.63 -3.04
N LEU A 78 21.73 22.85 -3.54
CA LEU A 78 21.97 24.07 -2.76
C LEU A 78 21.17 24.04 -1.46
N GLY A 79 19.92 23.56 -1.52
CA GLY A 79 19.08 23.32 -0.35
C GLY A 79 19.74 22.35 0.62
N CYS A 80 20.13 21.16 0.16
CA CYS A 80 20.79 20.14 1.00
C CYS A 80 22.03 20.70 1.71
N VAL A 81 22.91 21.39 0.97
CA VAL A 81 24.12 21.99 1.54
C VAL A 81 23.75 23.05 2.59
N ALA A 82 22.81 23.94 2.28
CA ALA A 82 22.34 24.95 3.23
C ALA A 82 21.76 24.32 4.51
N GLY A 83 20.97 23.25 4.39
CA GLY A 83 20.42 22.50 5.53
C GLY A 83 21.49 21.89 6.44
N THR A 84 22.59 21.39 5.85
CA THR A 84 23.71 20.87 6.64
C THR A 84 24.54 21.97 7.32
N ILE A 85 24.67 23.15 6.69
CA ILE A 85 25.50 24.26 7.21
C ILE A 85 24.75 25.06 8.28
N LEU A 86 23.45 25.31 8.08
CA LEU A 86 22.64 26.18 8.94
C LEU A 86 22.08 25.48 10.18
N ARG A 87 22.27 24.16 10.32
CA ARG A 87 21.86 23.45 11.54
C ARG A 87 22.77 23.86 12.71
N PRO A 88 22.22 24.45 13.79
CA PRO A 88 23.01 24.77 14.96
C PRO A 88 23.59 23.48 15.55
N SER A 89 24.89 23.48 15.79
CA SER A 89 25.55 22.39 16.50
C SER A 89 25.02 22.40 17.93
N GLU A 90 24.18 21.42 18.31
CA GLU A 90 23.94 21.09 19.71
C GLU A 90 25.25 20.53 20.29
N ALA A 91 26.17 21.42 20.59
CA ALA A 91 27.30 21.20 21.46
C ALA A 91 27.03 21.98 22.74
N ALA A 92 27.05 21.26 23.86
CA ALA A 92 27.08 21.72 25.25
C ALA A 92 25.74 22.07 25.93
N ALA A 93 24.98 21.02 26.27
CA ALA A 93 24.40 20.83 27.60
C ALA A 93 24.32 19.30 27.83
N GLY A 94 25.09 18.60 28.65
CA GLY A 94 25.90 19.00 29.79
C GLY A 94 25.40 18.31 31.04
N VAL A 95 25.68 17.00 31.21
CA VAL A 95 26.02 16.40 32.52
C VAL A 95 27.01 15.27 32.30
N SER A 96 28.27 15.62 32.52
CA SER A 96 29.39 14.72 32.79
C SER A 96 29.39 14.36 34.28
N ALA A 97 29.51 13.08 34.62
CA ALA A 97 30.32 12.64 35.75
C ALA A 97 30.78 11.18 35.51
N PRO A 98 32.10 10.91 35.46
CA PRO A 98 32.68 9.62 35.11
C PRO A 98 33.05 8.79 36.35
N LEU A 99 33.15 7.48 36.20
CA LEU A 99 34.09 6.69 37.00
C LEU A 99 34.85 5.71 36.11
N SER A 100 36.17 5.86 36.21
CA SER A 100 37.25 5.19 35.53
C SER A 100 37.41 3.71 35.91
N GLY A 101 37.90 2.91 34.98
CA GLY A 101 38.52 1.60 35.25
C GLY A 101 38.88 0.85 33.95
N PRO A 102 40.08 0.26 33.80
CA PRO A 102 40.82 0.27 32.53
C PRO A 102 40.70 -1.02 31.69
N ALA A 103 41.16 -0.85 30.44
CA ALA A 103 41.21 -1.79 29.34
C ALA A 103 41.78 -3.19 29.65
N ALA A 104 41.17 -4.22 29.03
CA ALA A 104 41.79 -5.51 28.75
C ALA A 104 41.36 -5.99 27.34
N GLN A 105 42.35 -6.47 26.59
CA GLN A 105 42.27 -7.04 25.24
C GLN A 105 41.54 -8.41 25.22
N PRO A 106 41.20 -8.95 24.04
CA PRO A 106 40.24 -10.05 23.90
C PRO A 106 40.89 -11.40 24.21
N GLU A 107 40.34 -12.10 25.20
CA GLU A 107 40.73 -13.47 25.51
C GLU A 107 39.51 -14.40 25.46
N LYS A 108 39.64 -15.45 24.65
CA LYS A 108 38.66 -16.51 24.44
C LYS A 108 38.64 -17.42 25.67
N PRO A 109 37.47 -17.86 26.15
CA PRO A 109 37.39 -19.22 26.65
C PRO A 109 36.20 -19.99 26.07
N ALA A 110 36.50 -21.22 25.68
CA ALA A 110 35.56 -22.29 25.43
C ALA A 110 35.07 -22.88 26.76
N ALA A 111 33.81 -23.35 26.72
CA ALA A 111 33.24 -24.46 27.49
C ALA A 111 33.29 -24.41 29.02
N ASP A 112 32.12 -24.14 29.64
CA ASP A 112 31.35 -25.22 30.28
C ASP A 112 30.05 -24.66 30.89
N VAL A 113 28.91 -24.94 30.26
CA VAL A 113 27.60 -25.02 30.93
C VAL A 113 26.79 -26.14 30.24
N PRO A 114 26.27 -27.13 30.99
CA PRO A 114 25.58 -28.26 30.40
C PRO A 114 24.24 -27.85 29.78
N ALA A 115 23.91 -28.48 28.66
CA ALA A 115 22.63 -28.37 27.99
C ALA A 115 21.47 -28.75 28.92
N SER A 116 20.55 -27.82 29.15
CA SER A 116 19.16 -28.13 29.50
C SER A 116 18.24 -27.37 28.54
N THR A 117 18.01 -28.02 27.41
CA THR A 117 17.00 -27.77 26.39
C THR A 117 15.59 -27.99 26.98
N ALA A 118 15.14 -27.12 27.89
CA ALA A 118 13.84 -27.32 28.57
C ALA A 118 13.06 -26.06 28.99
N VAL A 119 13.29 -24.86 28.42
CA VAL A 119 12.42 -23.68 28.71
C VAL A 119 12.07 -22.80 27.49
N LEU A 120 12.17 -23.33 26.26
CA LEU A 120 11.59 -22.69 25.05
C LEU A 120 10.29 -23.40 24.60
N ALA A 121 9.54 -23.96 25.55
CA ALA A 121 8.30 -24.68 25.29
C ALA A 121 7.22 -24.32 26.34
N ALA A 122 6.76 -23.06 26.33
CA ALA A 122 5.52 -22.56 26.94
C ALA A 122 5.52 -21.04 26.72
N VAL A 123 4.96 -20.49 25.64
CA VAL A 123 3.54 -20.46 25.29
C VAL A 123 3.39 -20.65 23.78
N VAL A 124 3.23 -21.90 23.36
CA VAL A 124 2.53 -22.26 22.13
C VAL A 124 1.33 -23.07 22.60
N ALA A 125 0.29 -22.37 23.00
CA ALA A 125 -1.05 -22.93 23.03
C ALA A 125 -1.75 -22.32 21.82
N VAL A 126 -1.61 -22.99 20.68
CA VAL A 126 -2.60 -22.88 19.60
C VAL A 126 -3.86 -23.55 20.18
N PRO A 127 -4.97 -22.83 20.40
CA PRO A 127 -6.21 -23.49 20.75
C PRO A 127 -6.64 -24.34 19.54
N ASP A 128 -6.87 -25.62 19.79
CA ASP A 128 -7.58 -26.55 18.92
C ASP A 128 -8.95 -25.96 18.59
N HIS A 129 -9.04 -25.26 17.46
CA HIS A 129 -10.20 -25.15 16.57
C HIS A 129 -9.74 -24.40 15.31
N ILE A 130 -8.82 -25.03 14.56
CA ILE A 130 -8.55 -24.64 13.17
C ILE A 130 -9.25 -25.67 12.29
N GLU A 131 -10.57 -25.49 12.12
CA GLU A 131 -11.30 -26.11 11.01
C GLU A 131 -11.19 -25.16 9.80
N PRO A 132 -10.79 -25.64 8.61
CA PRO A 132 -10.76 -24.81 7.41
C PRO A 132 -12.19 -24.66 6.89
N ALA A 133 -12.89 -23.64 7.36
CA ALA A 133 -14.16 -23.22 6.78
C ALA A 133 -14.07 -21.73 6.45
N LEU A 134 -13.29 -21.40 5.42
CA LEU A 134 -13.26 -20.07 4.85
C LEU A 134 -14.13 -20.05 3.60
N THR A 135 -14.92 -19.00 3.43
CA THR A 135 -15.64 -18.75 2.19
C THR A 135 -14.67 -18.86 1.01
N PRO A 136 -14.99 -19.66 -0.03
CA PRO A 136 -14.11 -19.83 -1.18
C PRO A 136 -13.90 -18.47 -1.85
N VAL A 137 -12.64 -18.10 -2.06
CA VAL A 137 -12.29 -16.93 -2.85
C VAL A 137 -12.24 -17.37 -4.31
N ALA A 138 -13.05 -16.75 -5.16
CA ALA A 138 -13.07 -17.07 -6.58
C ALA A 138 -11.68 -16.81 -7.19
N ASN A 139 -11.20 -17.76 -8.00
CA ASN A 139 -9.89 -17.72 -8.65
C ASN A 139 -8.69 -17.56 -7.67
N GLU A 140 -8.81 -18.08 -6.44
CA GLU A 140 -7.73 -18.05 -5.44
C GLU A 140 -6.41 -18.64 -5.95
N SER A 141 -6.47 -19.72 -6.75
CA SER A 141 -5.30 -20.38 -7.34
C SER A 141 -4.53 -19.52 -8.34
N ALA A 142 -5.12 -18.42 -8.84
CA ALA A 142 -4.48 -17.49 -9.76
C ALA A 142 -3.80 -16.31 -9.04
N LEU A 143 -3.97 -16.18 -7.72
CA LEU A 143 -3.32 -15.14 -6.92
C LEU A 143 -1.90 -15.59 -6.54
N PRO A 144 -0.87 -14.76 -6.75
CA PRO A 144 0.49 -15.09 -6.32
C PRO A 144 0.59 -15.08 -4.78
N GLY A 145 1.50 -15.88 -4.23
CA GLY A 145 1.72 -15.99 -2.78
C GLY A 145 0.81 -17.03 -2.10
N GLU A 146 0.62 -16.88 -0.80
CA GLU A 146 -0.12 -17.82 0.04
C GLU A 146 -1.21 -17.11 0.84
N ARG A 147 -2.43 -17.65 0.87
CA ARG A 147 -3.50 -17.08 1.68
C ARG A 147 -3.14 -17.11 3.18
N PRO A 148 -3.30 -16.00 3.92
CA PRO A 148 -3.01 -15.97 5.34
C PRO A 148 -3.99 -16.82 6.16
N ALA A 149 -3.54 -17.21 7.36
CA ALA A 149 -4.39 -17.82 8.35
C ALA A 149 -5.56 -16.89 8.72
N ALA A 150 -6.73 -17.49 8.89
CA ALA A 150 -7.97 -16.77 9.06
C ALA A 150 -8.85 -17.43 10.13
N LEU A 151 -9.69 -16.60 10.75
CA LEU A 151 -10.65 -16.98 11.78
C LEU A 151 -12.06 -16.86 11.21
N LYS A 152 -12.93 -17.79 11.61
CA LYS A 152 -14.35 -17.78 11.24
C LYS A 152 -15.07 -16.52 11.73
N GLU A 153 -14.69 -16.04 12.90
CA GLU A 153 -15.25 -14.86 13.56
C GLU A 153 -14.18 -14.20 14.44
N ALA A 154 -14.44 -12.95 14.84
CA ALA A 154 -13.58 -12.27 15.79
C ALA A 154 -13.61 -12.99 17.15
N ARG A 155 -12.43 -13.32 17.70
CA ARG A 155 -12.31 -13.87 19.06
C ARG A 155 -13.07 -13.00 20.07
N GLY A 156 -13.97 -13.63 20.81
CA GLY A 156 -14.79 -12.94 21.81
C GLY A 156 -15.78 -11.91 21.24
N GLY A 157 -16.08 -11.98 19.94
CA GLY A 157 -16.97 -11.05 19.24
C GLY A 157 -16.38 -9.65 19.00
N LYS A 158 -15.13 -9.41 19.42
CA LYS A 158 -14.52 -8.07 19.37
C LYS A 158 -13.40 -8.04 18.35
N PRO A 159 -13.63 -7.52 17.13
CA PRO A 159 -12.54 -7.27 16.19
C PRO A 159 -11.69 -6.08 16.64
N ASP A 160 -10.41 -6.10 16.23
CA ASP A 160 -9.57 -4.91 16.29
C ASP A 160 -9.99 -3.91 15.19
N ASP A 161 -9.76 -2.62 15.43
CA ASP A 161 -9.96 -1.58 14.40
C ASP A 161 -8.77 -1.58 13.43
N LEU A 162 -8.88 -2.36 12.35
CA LEU A 162 -7.82 -2.45 11.35
C LEU A 162 -7.59 -1.12 10.62
N LYS A 163 -8.56 -0.18 10.66
CA LYS A 163 -8.40 1.18 10.10
C LYS A 163 -7.34 2.01 10.81
N LEU A 164 -6.83 1.55 11.96
CA LEU A 164 -5.67 2.15 12.65
C LEU A 164 -4.34 1.86 11.94
N ILE A 165 -4.32 0.94 10.97
CA ILE A 165 -3.17 0.72 10.09
C ILE A 165 -3.29 1.64 8.89
N LYS A 166 -2.27 2.46 8.64
CA LYS A 166 -2.24 3.36 7.48
C LYS A 166 -2.40 2.56 6.20
N GLY A 167 -3.41 2.92 5.41
CA GLY A 167 -3.74 2.25 4.14
C GLY A 167 -4.96 1.36 4.19
N ILE A 168 -5.40 0.99 5.40
CA ILE A 168 -6.65 0.27 5.61
C ILE A 168 -7.74 1.30 5.88
N GLY A 169 -8.67 1.44 4.92
CA GLY A 169 -9.92 2.15 5.13
C GLY A 169 -11.07 1.18 5.34
N ARG A 170 -12.25 1.69 5.68
CA ARG A 170 -13.49 0.94 5.95
C ARG A 170 -13.75 -0.23 4.98
N GLN A 171 -13.56 0.00 3.68
CA GLN A 171 -13.78 -1.04 2.68
C GLN A 171 -12.76 -2.18 2.73
N ASN A 172 -11.48 -1.83 2.89
CA ASN A 172 -10.42 -2.84 2.98
C ASN A 172 -10.54 -3.63 4.28
N GLU A 173 -10.90 -2.99 5.38
CA GLU A 173 -11.23 -3.66 6.64
C GLU A 173 -12.38 -4.67 6.44
N GLY A 174 -13.49 -4.27 5.80
CA GLY A 174 -14.59 -5.18 5.50
C GLY A 174 -14.17 -6.38 4.63
N ARG A 175 -13.29 -6.16 3.64
CA ARG A 175 -12.73 -7.23 2.81
C ARG A 175 -11.81 -8.17 3.60
N LEU A 176 -11.00 -7.64 4.52
CA LEU A 176 -10.13 -8.40 5.41
C LEU A 176 -10.95 -9.22 6.42
N HIS A 177 -11.99 -8.64 7.00
CA HIS A 177 -12.96 -9.35 7.85
C HIS A 177 -13.62 -10.50 7.08
N GLY A 178 -14.00 -10.27 5.82
CA GLY A 178 -14.51 -11.31 4.92
C GLY A 178 -13.49 -12.41 4.57
N LEU A 179 -12.19 -12.14 4.71
CA LEU A 179 -11.13 -13.15 4.63
C LEU A 179 -10.92 -13.91 5.94
N GLY A 180 -11.55 -13.46 7.03
CA GLY A 180 -11.35 -13.96 8.39
C GLY A 180 -10.19 -13.30 9.12
N VAL A 181 -9.76 -12.11 8.69
CA VAL A 181 -8.73 -11.31 9.35
C VAL A 181 -9.42 -10.26 10.20
N TRP A 182 -9.39 -10.43 11.53
CA TRP A 182 -10.13 -9.59 12.48
C TRP A 182 -9.23 -8.88 13.49
N HIS A 183 -7.98 -9.34 13.64
CA HIS A 183 -7.07 -8.86 14.69
C HIS A 183 -5.73 -8.39 14.11
N PHE A 184 -5.10 -7.41 14.75
CA PHE A 184 -3.76 -6.93 14.40
C PHE A 184 -2.72 -8.05 14.43
N GLU A 185 -2.85 -9.01 15.35
CA GLU A 185 -1.94 -10.15 15.45
C GLU A 185 -1.90 -11.00 14.16
N GLN A 186 -3.02 -11.11 13.44
CA GLN A 186 -3.09 -11.89 12.20
C GLN A 186 -2.28 -11.18 11.11
N VAL A 187 -2.46 -9.87 10.99
CA VAL A 187 -1.71 -9.02 10.05
C VAL A 187 -0.22 -8.97 10.42
N ALA A 188 0.09 -8.90 11.72
CA ALA A 188 1.45 -8.91 12.24
C ALA A 188 2.21 -10.22 11.96
N ALA A 189 1.48 -11.33 11.82
CA ALA A 189 2.02 -12.65 11.51
C ALA A 189 2.20 -12.91 10.01
N TRP A 190 1.76 -12.00 9.13
CA TRP A 190 1.88 -12.20 7.69
C TRP A 190 3.33 -12.31 7.24
N THR A 191 3.58 -13.33 6.43
CA THR A 191 4.81 -13.50 5.66
C THR A 191 4.76 -12.69 4.37
N SER A 192 5.89 -12.56 3.66
CA SER A 192 5.91 -11.92 2.34
C SER A 192 4.94 -12.60 1.34
N ALA A 193 4.81 -13.92 1.39
CA ALA A 193 3.86 -14.66 0.56
C ALA A 193 2.40 -14.30 0.90
N ASN A 194 2.10 -14.08 2.19
CA ASN A 194 0.76 -13.62 2.58
C ASN A 194 0.49 -12.19 2.13
N VAL A 195 1.49 -11.32 2.25
CA VAL A 195 1.39 -9.93 1.81
C VAL A 195 1.14 -9.85 0.29
N GLU A 196 1.87 -10.65 -0.50
CA GLU A 196 1.69 -10.72 -1.95
C GLU A 196 0.28 -11.20 -2.34
N TRP A 197 -0.20 -12.25 -1.67
CA TRP A 197 -1.53 -12.79 -1.90
C TRP A 197 -2.64 -11.82 -1.53
N VAL A 198 -2.56 -11.21 -0.34
CA VAL A 198 -3.56 -10.23 0.13
C VAL A 198 -3.52 -8.97 -0.72
N GLY A 199 -2.33 -8.48 -1.09
CA GLY A 199 -2.19 -7.30 -1.96
C GLY A 199 -2.81 -7.53 -3.34
N SER A 200 -2.63 -8.72 -3.90
CA SER A 200 -3.26 -9.13 -5.16
C SER A 200 -4.77 -9.30 -5.02
N TYR A 201 -5.23 -9.95 -3.94
CA TYR A 201 -6.64 -10.10 -3.63
C TYR A 201 -7.32 -8.74 -3.55
N LEU A 202 -6.76 -7.79 -2.80
CA LEU A 202 -7.34 -6.46 -2.61
C LEU A 202 -7.14 -5.52 -3.83
N ALA A 203 -6.52 -6.00 -4.92
CA ALA A 203 -6.24 -5.29 -6.17
C ALA A 203 -5.28 -4.09 -6.02
N PHE A 204 -4.29 -4.18 -5.13
CA PHE A 204 -3.22 -3.18 -4.97
C PHE A 204 -1.85 -3.82 -4.62
N PRO A 205 -1.28 -4.65 -5.51
CA PRO A 205 0.00 -5.29 -5.24
C PRO A 205 1.09 -4.25 -4.87
N GLY A 206 1.88 -4.56 -3.84
CA GLY A 206 2.97 -3.71 -3.36
C GLY A 206 2.57 -2.57 -2.41
N ARG A 207 1.28 -2.32 -2.16
CA ARG A 207 0.86 -1.26 -1.22
C ARG A 207 1.08 -1.65 0.25
N ILE A 208 0.82 -2.90 0.60
CA ILE A 208 0.91 -3.41 1.99
C ILE A 208 2.35 -3.26 2.51
N GLU A 209 3.35 -3.50 1.66
CA GLU A 209 4.77 -3.35 1.92
C GLU A 209 5.17 -1.88 1.99
N ARG A 210 4.77 -1.08 1.00
CA ARG A 210 5.11 0.35 0.92
C ARG A 210 4.56 1.14 2.11
N GLU A 211 3.41 0.72 2.62
CA GLU A 211 2.77 1.32 3.79
C GLU A 211 3.11 0.58 5.09
N ASP A 212 3.94 -0.47 5.05
CA ASP A 212 4.38 -1.24 6.21
C ASP A 212 3.22 -1.70 7.12
N TRP A 213 2.19 -2.32 6.53
CA TRP A 213 1.04 -2.79 7.32
C TRP A 213 1.45 -3.79 8.39
N VAL A 214 2.36 -4.71 8.06
CA VAL A 214 2.85 -5.75 8.98
C VAL A 214 3.61 -5.12 10.15
N GLY A 215 4.48 -4.14 9.91
CA GLY A 215 5.21 -3.43 10.96
C GLY A 215 4.27 -2.62 11.87
N GLN A 216 3.32 -1.90 11.29
CA GLN A 216 2.29 -1.18 12.06
C GLN A 216 1.43 -2.12 12.90
N ALA A 217 0.98 -3.24 12.32
CA ALA A 217 0.19 -4.24 13.00
C ALA A 217 0.94 -4.87 14.18
N LYS A 218 2.25 -5.12 14.05
CA LYS A 218 3.10 -5.59 15.17
C LYS A 218 3.10 -4.62 16.34
N LEU A 219 3.20 -3.32 16.08
CA LEU A 219 3.16 -2.30 17.13
C LEU A 219 1.79 -2.25 17.81
N LEU A 220 0.71 -2.28 17.02
CA LEU A 220 -0.67 -2.23 17.54
C LEU A 220 -1.03 -3.50 18.32
N ALA A 221 -0.64 -4.68 17.83
CA ALA A 221 -0.84 -5.96 18.52
C ALA A 221 -0.09 -6.03 19.86
N ALA A 222 1.04 -5.34 19.98
CA ALA A 222 1.79 -5.21 21.24
C ALA A 222 1.20 -4.15 22.19
N GLY A 223 0.07 -3.53 21.84
CA GLY A 223 -0.55 -2.45 22.62
C GLY A 223 0.11 -1.08 22.43
N GLY A 224 1.01 -0.95 21.47
CA GLY A 224 1.63 0.32 21.09
C GLY A 224 0.73 1.19 20.22
N SER A 225 1.32 2.26 19.67
CA SER A 225 0.64 3.16 18.74
C SER A 225 1.59 3.65 17.65
N THR A 226 1.00 4.14 16.56
CA THR A 226 1.69 4.83 15.47
C THR A 226 1.16 6.26 15.38
N GLU A 227 1.92 7.20 14.82
CA GLU A 227 1.45 8.57 14.60
C GLU A 227 0.12 8.59 13.82
N PHE A 228 -0.02 7.70 12.84
CA PHE A 228 -1.25 7.55 12.07
C PHE A 228 -2.40 7.06 12.95
N ALA A 229 -2.19 6.02 13.76
CA ALA A 229 -3.21 5.48 14.66
C ALA A 229 -3.69 6.53 15.68
N ASP A 230 -2.78 7.35 16.23
CA ASP A 230 -3.13 8.44 17.14
C ASP A 230 -3.98 9.52 16.47
N ARG A 231 -3.64 9.86 15.22
CA ARG A 231 -4.43 10.78 14.39
C ARG A 231 -5.79 10.20 13.98
N ALA A 232 -5.85 8.90 13.69
CA ALA A 232 -7.09 8.20 13.36
C ALA A 232 -8.03 8.17 14.56
N ARG A 233 -7.54 7.78 15.74
CA ARG A 233 -8.31 7.79 17.01
C ARG A 233 -8.83 9.17 17.39
N SER A 234 -8.13 10.25 17.01
CA SER A 234 -8.57 11.63 17.23
C SER A 234 -9.52 12.16 16.14
N GLY A 235 -9.94 11.32 15.18
CA GLY A 235 -10.89 11.70 14.13
C GLY A 235 -10.31 12.62 13.03
N LEU A 236 -8.98 12.81 13.03
CA LEU A 236 -8.26 13.67 12.08
C LEU A 236 -7.95 12.97 10.74
N VAL A 237 -8.36 11.71 10.58
CA VAL A 237 -8.17 10.91 9.36
C VAL A 237 -9.53 10.47 8.84
N GLU A 238 -10.01 11.13 7.79
CA GLU A 238 -11.34 10.89 7.22
C GLU A 238 -11.54 9.45 6.75
N THR A 239 -10.51 8.83 6.15
CA THR A 239 -10.54 7.44 5.70
C THR A 239 -10.62 6.42 6.84
N SER A 240 -10.33 6.84 8.07
CA SER A 240 -10.34 6.03 9.29
C SER A 240 -11.37 6.52 10.31
N ARG A 241 -12.24 7.49 9.96
CA ARG A 241 -13.28 7.97 10.88
C ARG A 241 -14.20 6.82 11.27
N ASP A 242 -14.49 6.77 12.57
CA ASP A 242 -15.31 5.76 13.20
C ASP A 242 -16.72 6.33 13.41
N ASP A 243 -17.71 5.75 12.73
CA ASP A 243 -19.12 6.14 12.89
C ASP A 243 -19.80 5.40 14.05
N GLY A 244 -19.07 4.62 14.87
CA GLY A 244 -19.62 4.03 16.10
C GLY A 244 -18.87 2.80 16.64
N PRO A 245 -19.13 2.41 17.91
CA PRO A 245 -18.14 1.78 18.78
C PRO A 245 -18.06 0.24 18.73
N ALA A 246 -18.37 -0.41 17.62
CA ALA A 246 -18.36 -1.89 17.64
C ALA A 246 -18.02 -2.64 16.35
N GLY A 247 -17.95 -2.03 15.17
CA GLY A 247 -17.82 -2.82 13.92
C GLY A 247 -18.99 -3.81 13.66
N GLU A 248 -19.89 -4.03 14.62
CA GLU A 248 -21.02 -4.97 14.61
C GLU A 248 -22.29 -4.39 13.96
N GLY A 249 -22.33 -3.09 13.66
CA GLY A 249 -23.45 -2.44 12.97
C GLY A 249 -23.45 -2.57 11.44
N ASN A 250 -22.39 -3.10 10.84
CA ASN A 250 -22.12 -2.92 9.41
C ASN A 250 -22.48 -4.13 8.52
N VAL A 251 -23.53 -4.86 8.89
CA VAL A 251 -24.36 -5.63 7.93
C VAL A 251 -25.78 -5.05 7.83
N ALA A 252 -25.97 -3.80 8.25
CA ALA A 252 -27.12 -3.05 7.75
C ALA A 252 -26.88 -2.82 6.24
N ALA A 253 -27.76 -3.39 5.41
CA ALA A 253 -27.86 -3.02 4.01
C ALA A 253 -27.79 -1.49 3.90
N PRO A 254 -27.00 -0.92 2.98
CA PRO A 254 -26.73 0.51 2.96
C PRO A 254 -28.04 1.27 3.04
N GLU A 255 -28.16 2.18 4.02
CA GLU A 255 -29.32 3.05 4.11
C GLU A 255 -29.48 3.76 2.76
N VAL A 256 -30.70 3.70 2.23
CA VAL A 256 -31.11 4.29 0.96
C VAL A 256 -30.90 5.80 1.01
N GLY A 257 -29.74 6.27 0.55
CA GLY A 257 -29.45 7.71 0.47
C GLY A 257 -28.02 8.12 0.09
N GLU A 258 -27.00 7.27 0.33
CA GLU A 258 -25.60 7.75 0.29
C GLU A 258 -24.70 7.09 -0.77
N PHE A 259 -25.25 6.20 -1.59
CA PHE A 259 -24.53 5.64 -2.74
C PHE A 259 -24.70 6.54 -3.97
N GLU A 260 -23.60 6.91 -4.64
CA GLU A 260 -23.63 7.60 -5.92
C GLU A 260 -24.32 6.71 -6.97
N GLY A 261 -25.63 6.93 -7.25
CA GLY A 261 -26.37 6.22 -8.29
C GLY A 261 -27.54 5.36 -7.83
N ARG A 262 -28.20 4.68 -8.77
CA ARG A 262 -29.38 3.85 -8.54
C ARG A 262 -28.98 2.38 -8.40
N ARG A 263 -29.54 1.64 -7.43
CA ARG A 263 -29.30 0.19 -7.35
C ARG A 263 -29.84 -0.52 -8.62
N PRO A 264 -29.05 -1.36 -9.30
CA PRO A 264 -29.50 -2.06 -10.49
C PRO A 264 -30.70 -2.97 -10.25
N ALA A 265 -31.63 -3.01 -11.21
CA ALA A 265 -32.81 -3.88 -11.14
C ALA A 265 -32.52 -5.33 -11.58
N ASN A 266 -31.43 -5.56 -12.32
CA ASN A 266 -31.06 -6.85 -12.90
C ASN A 266 -30.15 -7.71 -12.01
N LEU A 267 -30.10 -7.44 -10.69
CA LEU A 267 -29.33 -8.22 -9.73
C LEU A 267 -30.01 -9.57 -9.45
N ILE A 268 -29.24 -10.65 -9.47
CA ILE A 268 -29.73 -12.01 -9.21
C ILE A 268 -29.01 -12.61 -8.00
N ALA A 269 -29.72 -13.42 -7.22
CA ALA A 269 -29.18 -14.01 -5.99
C ALA A 269 -28.02 -15.00 -6.23
N SER A 270 -27.98 -15.62 -7.40
CA SER A 270 -26.96 -16.62 -7.78
C SER A 270 -26.77 -16.68 -9.29
N ALA A 271 -25.63 -17.20 -9.72
CA ALA A 271 -25.34 -17.44 -11.13
C ALA A 271 -26.43 -18.31 -11.81
N ARG A 272 -26.68 -18.03 -13.10
CA ARG A 272 -27.74 -18.71 -13.86
C ARG A 272 -27.24 -20.11 -14.19
N ALA A 273 -28.03 -21.12 -13.83
CA ALA A 273 -27.64 -22.52 -13.94
C ALA A 273 -26.32 -22.87 -13.22
N GLY A 274 -25.91 -22.08 -12.22
CA GLY A 274 -24.64 -22.28 -11.49
C GLY A 274 -23.38 -21.87 -12.25
N ASN A 275 -23.51 -21.37 -13.49
CA ASN A 275 -22.38 -20.97 -14.32
C ASN A 275 -22.20 -19.45 -14.19
N ALA A 276 -21.17 -19.00 -13.46
CA ALA A 276 -20.81 -17.60 -13.39
C ALA A 276 -19.77 -17.28 -14.48
N ASP A 277 -19.87 -16.09 -15.07
CA ASP A 277 -18.82 -15.60 -15.94
C ASP A 277 -17.60 -15.17 -15.11
N ASP A 278 -16.41 -15.33 -15.68
CA ASP A 278 -15.19 -14.81 -15.06
C ASP A 278 -15.08 -13.30 -15.30
N LEU A 279 -15.69 -12.52 -14.42
CA LEU A 279 -15.68 -11.06 -14.49
C LEU A 279 -14.25 -10.48 -14.47
N THR A 280 -13.22 -11.23 -14.07
CA THR A 280 -11.83 -10.77 -14.13
C THR A 280 -11.29 -10.59 -15.56
N LEU A 281 -12.01 -11.08 -16.57
CA LEU A 281 -11.70 -10.84 -17.99
C LEU A 281 -11.99 -9.40 -18.44
N VAL A 282 -12.76 -8.64 -17.66
CA VAL A 282 -13.03 -7.23 -17.90
C VAL A 282 -11.90 -6.39 -17.33
N LYS A 283 -11.35 -5.46 -18.12
CA LYS A 283 -10.19 -4.66 -17.70
C LYS A 283 -10.52 -3.82 -16.46
N GLY A 284 -9.70 -4.00 -15.41
CA GLY A 284 -9.85 -3.26 -14.15
C GLY A 284 -10.77 -3.94 -13.14
N ILE A 285 -11.36 -5.10 -13.47
CA ILE A 285 -12.05 -5.96 -12.52
C ILE A 285 -11.06 -7.01 -12.03
N GLY A 286 -10.50 -6.80 -10.83
CA GLY A 286 -9.70 -7.81 -10.14
C GLY A 286 -10.56 -8.85 -9.40
N PRO A 287 -9.96 -9.93 -8.84
CA PRO A 287 -10.69 -10.97 -8.13
C PRO A 287 -11.58 -10.47 -6.98
N ALA A 288 -11.13 -9.51 -6.15
CA ALA A 288 -12.00 -8.93 -5.12
C ALA A 288 -13.17 -8.15 -5.70
N ILE A 289 -12.96 -7.38 -6.77
CA ILE A 289 -14.04 -6.65 -7.43
C ILE A 289 -15.05 -7.65 -8.01
N ALA A 290 -14.58 -8.68 -8.71
CA ALA A 290 -15.45 -9.75 -9.22
C ALA A 290 -16.26 -10.42 -8.10
N ASN A 291 -15.64 -10.66 -6.94
CA ASN A 291 -16.33 -11.21 -5.77
C ASN A 291 -17.37 -10.25 -5.19
N ASP A 292 -17.05 -8.96 -5.08
CA ASP A 292 -17.99 -7.94 -4.63
C ASP A 292 -19.17 -7.79 -5.61
N LEU A 293 -18.92 -7.85 -6.92
CA LEU A 293 -19.95 -7.88 -7.95
C LEU A 293 -20.86 -9.11 -7.82
N ASN A 294 -20.28 -10.31 -7.62
CA ASN A 294 -21.03 -11.54 -7.37
C ASN A 294 -21.92 -11.42 -6.11
N ARG A 295 -21.36 -10.89 -5.01
CA ARG A 295 -22.11 -10.63 -3.77
C ARG A 295 -23.24 -9.63 -3.96
N LEU A 296 -23.05 -8.64 -4.84
CA LEU A 296 -24.09 -7.69 -5.19
C LEU A 296 -25.20 -8.33 -6.04
N GLY A 297 -24.87 -9.40 -6.77
CA GLY A 297 -25.79 -10.13 -7.63
C GLY A 297 -25.51 -9.96 -9.13
N ILE A 298 -24.31 -9.50 -9.49
CA ILE A 298 -23.79 -9.45 -10.86
C ILE A 298 -22.85 -10.64 -11.04
N TRP A 299 -23.31 -11.63 -11.78
CA TRP A 299 -22.61 -12.90 -12.00
C TRP A 299 -22.19 -13.10 -13.46
N HIS A 300 -22.67 -12.25 -14.37
CA HIS A 300 -22.51 -12.42 -15.81
C HIS A 300 -22.16 -11.12 -16.53
N PHE A 301 -21.50 -11.23 -17.68
CA PHE A 301 -21.11 -10.09 -18.50
C PHE A 301 -22.32 -9.32 -19.05
N ASP A 302 -23.42 -9.98 -19.41
CA ASP A 302 -24.64 -9.33 -19.89
C ASP A 302 -25.28 -8.44 -18.82
N GLN A 303 -25.21 -8.84 -17.54
CA GLN A 303 -25.73 -8.02 -16.45
C GLN A 303 -24.95 -6.71 -16.32
N LEU A 304 -23.62 -6.80 -16.42
CA LEU A 304 -22.74 -5.63 -16.34
C LEU A 304 -22.88 -4.74 -17.58
N ALA A 305 -22.99 -5.33 -18.77
CA ALA A 305 -23.19 -4.62 -20.03
C ALA A 305 -24.54 -3.89 -20.12
N ALA A 306 -25.57 -4.41 -19.45
CA ALA A 306 -26.92 -3.84 -19.47
C ALA A 306 -27.14 -2.70 -18.46
N LEU A 307 -26.17 -2.37 -17.61
CA LEU A 307 -26.34 -1.32 -16.59
C LEU A 307 -26.48 0.08 -17.21
N ALA A 308 -27.42 0.87 -16.69
CA ALA A 308 -27.47 2.30 -16.98
C ALA A 308 -26.29 3.06 -16.31
N ASP A 309 -26.02 4.30 -16.72
CA ASP A 309 -24.88 5.06 -16.20
C ASP A 309 -24.98 5.35 -14.69
N ASP A 310 -26.19 5.55 -14.18
CA ASP A 310 -26.46 5.73 -12.75
C ASP A 310 -26.37 4.40 -11.98
N GLU A 311 -26.77 3.29 -12.60
CA GLU A 311 -26.59 1.94 -12.05
C GLU A 311 -25.12 1.53 -12.01
N MET A 312 -24.35 1.89 -13.04
CA MET A 312 -22.92 1.62 -13.11
C MET A 312 -22.16 2.40 -12.02
N ARG A 313 -22.57 3.64 -11.71
CA ARG A 313 -21.98 4.38 -10.57
C ARG A 313 -22.25 3.71 -9.24
N TYR A 314 -23.46 3.19 -9.04
CA TYR A 314 -23.79 2.45 -7.83
C TYR A 314 -22.90 1.20 -7.70
N VAL A 315 -22.76 0.46 -8.80
CA VAL A 315 -21.95 -0.77 -8.84
C VAL A 315 -20.46 -0.48 -8.65
N SER A 316 -19.93 0.57 -9.27
CA SER A 316 -18.52 0.95 -9.12
C SER A 316 -18.20 1.48 -7.73
N ALA A 317 -19.10 2.28 -7.15
CA ALA A 317 -19.01 2.69 -5.75
C ALA A 317 -19.03 1.46 -4.82
N PHE A 318 -19.88 0.47 -5.11
CA PHE A 318 -19.99 -0.74 -4.28
C PHE A 318 -18.71 -1.56 -4.33
N ALA A 319 -18.14 -1.68 -5.53
CA ALA A 319 -16.86 -2.31 -5.79
C ALA A 319 -15.65 -1.51 -5.27
N GLY A 320 -15.81 -0.28 -4.75
CA GLY A 320 -14.71 0.52 -4.24
C GLY A 320 -13.88 1.25 -5.28
N VAL A 321 -14.43 1.44 -6.47
CA VAL A 321 -13.78 2.12 -7.59
C VAL A 321 -14.63 3.33 -7.99
N PRO A 322 -14.76 4.35 -7.12
CA PRO A 322 -15.58 5.53 -7.43
C PRO A 322 -14.96 6.32 -8.60
N GLY A 323 -15.74 6.58 -9.64
CA GLY A 323 -15.33 7.40 -10.79
C GLY A 323 -15.94 6.96 -12.13
N ARG A 324 -16.37 7.93 -12.95
CA ARG A 324 -17.07 7.68 -14.23
C ARG A 324 -16.23 6.89 -15.25
N GLY A 325 -14.96 7.24 -15.45
CA GLY A 325 -14.19 6.75 -16.60
C GLY A 325 -13.70 5.30 -16.52
N LEU A 326 -13.56 4.73 -15.32
CA LEU A 326 -13.17 3.32 -15.16
C LEU A 326 -14.36 2.37 -15.34
N ALA A 327 -15.51 2.76 -14.80
CA ALA A 327 -16.73 1.96 -14.85
C ALA A 327 -17.39 1.96 -16.25
N GLU A 328 -17.25 3.05 -17.01
CA GLU A 328 -17.71 3.13 -18.41
C GLU A 328 -17.00 2.07 -19.29
N ASN A 329 -15.70 1.85 -19.10
CA ASN A 329 -14.95 0.83 -19.83
C ASN A 329 -15.35 -0.61 -19.45
N TRP A 330 -15.81 -0.85 -18.21
CA TRP A 330 -16.26 -2.17 -17.79
C TRP A 330 -17.45 -2.65 -18.61
N ARG A 331 -18.34 -1.71 -18.95
CA ARG A 331 -19.56 -1.98 -19.69
C ARG A 331 -19.28 -2.38 -21.14
N GLU A 332 -18.35 -1.69 -21.78
CA GLU A 332 -17.92 -1.98 -23.15
C GLU A 332 -17.22 -3.34 -23.24
N ASP A 333 -16.25 -3.59 -22.36
CA ASP A 333 -15.54 -4.86 -22.29
C ASP A 333 -16.50 -6.03 -22.00
N ALA A 334 -17.43 -5.87 -21.04
CA ALA A 334 -18.43 -6.88 -20.74
C ALA A 334 -19.40 -7.10 -21.91
N GLY A 335 -19.76 -6.04 -22.64
CA GLY A 335 -20.57 -6.17 -23.86
C GLY A 335 -19.89 -7.06 -24.91
N ILE A 336 -18.59 -6.88 -25.14
CA ILE A 336 -17.81 -7.71 -26.06
C ILE A 336 -17.78 -9.18 -25.57
N LEU A 337 -17.49 -9.39 -24.29
CA LEU A 337 -17.38 -10.72 -23.69
C LEU A 337 -18.72 -11.47 -23.65
N ALA A 338 -19.84 -10.77 -23.39
CA ALA A 338 -21.18 -11.33 -23.37
C ALA A 338 -21.61 -11.92 -24.74
N HIS A 339 -21.05 -11.40 -25.84
CA HIS A 339 -21.30 -11.90 -27.19
C HIS A 339 -20.26 -12.93 -27.66
N GLY A 340 -19.42 -13.44 -26.75
CA GLY A 340 -18.36 -14.39 -27.05
C GLY A 340 -17.12 -13.79 -27.72
N GLY A 341 -17.01 -12.46 -27.75
CA GLY A 341 -15.82 -11.76 -28.21
C GLY A 341 -14.68 -11.79 -27.18
N GLU A 342 -13.53 -11.25 -27.56
CA GLU A 342 -12.38 -11.13 -26.66
C GLU A 342 -11.76 -9.73 -26.72
N THR A 343 -11.49 -9.16 -25.56
CA THR A 343 -10.76 -7.90 -25.42
C THR A 343 -9.25 -8.16 -25.44
N GLN A 344 -8.45 -7.11 -25.63
CA GLN A 344 -7.00 -7.25 -25.53
C GLN A 344 -6.57 -7.77 -24.14
N HIS A 345 -7.25 -7.32 -23.08
CA HIS A 345 -6.98 -7.75 -21.71
C HIS A 345 -7.37 -9.22 -21.50
N SER A 346 -8.57 -9.63 -21.92
CA SER A 346 -9.02 -11.01 -21.75
C SER A 346 -8.12 -12.00 -22.51
N ARG A 347 -7.64 -11.63 -23.70
CA ARG A 347 -6.68 -12.45 -24.47
C ARG A 347 -5.36 -12.62 -23.73
N ALA A 348 -4.80 -11.54 -23.20
CA ALA A 348 -3.54 -11.59 -22.45
C ALA A 348 -3.69 -12.46 -21.19
N LEU A 349 -4.76 -12.25 -20.42
CA LEU A 349 -5.00 -13.01 -19.18
C LEU A 349 -5.22 -14.50 -19.43
N LYS A 350 -5.95 -14.87 -20.50
CA LYS A 350 -6.11 -16.27 -20.91
C LYS A 350 -4.78 -16.89 -21.35
N ALA A 351 -3.95 -16.15 -22.08
CA ALA A 351 -2.63 -16.62 -22.51
C ALA A 351 -1.69 -16.86 -21.32
N GLU A 352 -1.69 -15.97 -20.32
CA GLU A 352 -0.92 -16.15 -19.09
C GLU A 352 -1.37 -17.39 -18.31
N ARG A 353 -2.69 -17.59 -18.15
CA ARG A 353 -3.26 -18.74 -17.43
C ARG A 353 -3.11 -20.07 -18.16
N GLY A 354 -3.06 -20.06 -19.49
CA GLY A 354 -2.87 -21.27 -20.31
C GLY A 354 -1.41 -21.71 -20.46
N ALA A 355 -0.46 -20.89 -20.03
CA ALA A 355 0.97 -21.15 -20.14
C ALA A 355 1.63 -21.69 -18.85
N GLY A 356 0.88 -21.76 -17.74
CA GLY A 356 1.33 -22.31 -16.45
C GLY A 356 0.79 -23.71 -16.18
#